data_AF-A0A1I7TRN4-F1
#
_entry.id   AF-A0A1I7TRN4-F1
#
_cell.length_a   1.000
_cell.length_b   1.000
_cell.length_c   1.000
_cell.angle_alpha   90.00
_cell.angle_beta   90.00
_cell.angle_gamma   90.00
#
_symmetry.space_group_name_H-M   'P 1'
#
loop_
_entity.id
_entity.type
_entity.pdbx_description
1 polymer ?
#
loop_
_entity_poly.entity_id
_entity_poly.type
_entity_poly.pdbx_seq_one_letter_code
_entity_poly.pdbx_strand_id
1 'polypeptide(L)'
;MAPSSSNKREERLEKRTVEKLGEEEEKDRKEREQIEREIREMERTLAEFDRGTQAIAQHDQSSLRMKTCRKCQRPYNGQRYFPVALECGHTECNRCRFEDNRQISRCAECRKLSIILRGDRIYKNIMISKSVEK
;
A
#
# COMPACT_ATOMS: atom_id res chain seq x y z
N MET A 1 34.96 -30.84 71.46
CA MET A 1 34.87 -29.60 70.65
C MET A 1 33.61 -29.68 69.82
N ALA A 2 32.63 -28.82 70.08
CA ALA A 2 31.36 -28.79 69.33
C ALA A 2 31.56 -27.99 68.04
N PRO A 3 31.01 -28.42 66.88
CA PRO A 3 31.13 -27.66 65.65
C PRO A 3 30.42 -26.31 65.79
N SER A 4 31.14 -25.25 65.46
CA SER A 4 30.68 -23.85 65.48
C SER A 4 29.35 -23.69 64.75
N SER A 5 28.35 -23.12 65.43
CA SER A 5 27.03 -22.82 64.87
C SER A 5 27.06 -21.79 63.73
N SER A 6 28.18 -21.08 63.55
CA SER A 6 28.36 -20.10 62.49
C SER A 6 28.52 -20.73 61.10
N ASN A 7 29.21 -21.87 60.97
CA ASN A 7 29.45 -22.51 59.67
C ASN A 7 28.15 -22.97 58.99
N LYS A 8 27.18 -23.48 59.75
CA LYS A 8 25.88 -23.91 59.20
C LYS A 8 25.02 -22.74 58.71
N ARG A 9 25.27 -21.53 59.21
CA ARG A 9 24.54 -20.33 58.85
C ARG A 9 25.08 -19.73 57.54
N GLU A 10 26.40 -19.72 57.37
CA GLU A 10 27.05 -19.33 56.12
C GLU A 10 26.72 -20.28 54.97
N GLU A 11 26.78 -21.59 55.20
CA GLU A 11 26.47 -22.61 54.18
C GLU A 11 25.00 -22.54 53.71
N ARG A 12 24.08 -22.16 54.61
CA ARG A 12 22.67 -21.87 54.26
C ARG A 12 22.49 -20.58 53.48
N LEU A 13 23.31 -19.57 53.76
CA LEU A 13 23.29 -18.29 53.05
C LEU A 13 23.79 -18.49 51.62
N GLU A 14 24.94 -19.15 51.44
CA GLU A 14 25.53 -19.46 50.13
C GLU A 14 24.58 -20.26 49.23
N LYS A 15 23.95 -21.32 49.76
CA LYS A 15 22.95 -22.09 48.99
C LYS A 15 21.80 -21.22 48.51
N ARG A 16 21.31 -20.30 49.36
CA ARG A 16 20.21 -19.38 49.02
C ARG A 16 20.61 -18.35 47.97
N THR A 17 21.88 -17.92 47.95
CA THR A 17 22.40 -17.00 46.92
C THR A 17 22.53 -17.69 45.58
N VAL A 18 23.01 -18.95 45.57
CA VAL A 18 23.14 -19.74 44.33
C VAL A 18 21.76 -20.06 43.74
N GLU A 19 20.78 -20.43 44.57
CA GLU A 19 19.40 -20.63 44.11
C GLU A 19 18.81 -19.37 43.48
N LYS A 20 19.00 -18.20 44.10
CA LYS A 20 18.52 -16.92 43.56
C LYS A 20 19.19 -16.52 42.24
N LEU A 21 20.49 -16.74 42.11
CA LEU A 21 21.22 -16.46 40.87
C LEU A 21 20.74 -17.38 39.74
N GLY A 22 20.45 -18.65 40.04
CA GLY A 22 19.86 -19.57 39.07
C GLY A 22 18.44 -19.18 38.65
N GLU A 23 17.62 -18.67 39.58
CA GLU A 23 16.28 -18.14 39.27
C GLU A 23 16.35 -16.88 38.40
N GLU A 24 17.31 -15.98 38.65
CA GLU A 24 17.52 -14.79 37.82
C GLU A 24 18.03 -15.14 36.42
N GLU A 25 19.00 -16.05 36.27
CA GLU A 25 19.47 -16.50 34.94
C GLU A 25 18.36 -17.18 34.13
N GLU A 26 17.53 -18.01 34.78
CA GLU A 26 16.40 -18.67 34.12
C GLU A 26 15.35 -17.66 33.66
N LYS A 27 15.13 -16.58 34.43
CA LYS A 27 14.24 -15.49 34.06
C LYS A 27 14.79 -14.69 32.89
N ASP A 28 16.07 -14.34 32.93
CA ASP A 28 16.75 -13.60 31.87
C ASP A 28 16.79 -14.39 30.55
N ARG A 29 16.96 -15.72 30.62
CA ARG A 29 16.87 -16.60 29.45
C ARG A 29 15.48 -16.58 28.81
N LYS A 30 14.42 -16.67 29.62
CA LYS A 30 13.03 -16.63 29.12
C LYS A 30 12.69 -15.27 28.50
N GLU A 31 13.18 -14.19 29.08
CA GLU A 31 12.96 -12.83 28.56
C GLU A 31 13.66 -12.63 27.21
N ARG A 32 14.89 -13.12 27.05
CA ARG A 32 15.58 -13.16 25.74
C ARG A 32 14.84 -13.99 24.69
N GLU A 33 14.37 -15.17 25.05
CA GLU A 33 13.58 -16.03 24.15
C GLU A 33 12.24 -15.39 23.74
N GLN A 34 11.68 -14.51 24.57
CA GLN A 34 10.47 -13.78 24.25
C GLN A 34 10.76 -12.61 23.30
N ILE A 35 11.82 -11.84 23.56
CA ILE A 35 12.26 -10.74 22.67
C ILE A 35 12.62 -11.27 21.28
N GLU A 36 13.34 -12.40 21.17
CA GLU A 36 13.64 -13.00 19.87
C GLU A 36 12.38 -13.41 19.09
N ARG A 37 11.33 -13.87 19.78
CA ARG A 37 10.06 -14.21 19.14
C ARG A 37 9.36 -12.96 18.61
N GLU A 38 9.34 -11.88 19.38
CA GLU A 38 8.76 -10.60 18.95
C GLU A 38 9.51 -9.99 17.76
N ILE A 39 10.85 -10.09 17.74
CA ILE A 39 11.66 -9.63 16.58
C ILE A 39 11.28 -10.40 15.32
N ARG A 40 11.18 -11.74 15.38
CA ARG A 40 10.80 -12.55 14.21
C ARG A 40 9.35 -12.30 13.75
N GLU A 41 8.48 -11.89 14.65
CA GLU A 41 7.12 -11.48 14.30
C GLU A 41 7.14 -10.12 13.59
N MET A 42 7.84 -9.13 14.15
CA MET A 42 8.03 -7.83 13.50
C MET A 42 8.67 -7.92 12.12
N GLU A 43 9.70 -8.75 11.94
CA GLU A 43 10.34 -8.96 10.64
C GLU A 43 9.38 -9.53 9.60
N ARG A 44 8.48 -10.44 10.01
CA ARG A 44 7.43 -10.97 9.12
C ARG A 44 6.44 -9.87 8.74
N THR A 45 5.99 -9.06 9.69
CA THR A 45 5.08 -7.94 9.44
C THR A 45 5.69 -6.89 8.52
N LEU A 46 6.99 -6.58 8.70
CA LEU A 46 7.75 -5.70 7.82
C LEU A 46 7.85 -6.26 6.39
N ALA A 47 8.14 -7.55 6.25
CA ALA A 47 8.21 -8.20 4.95
C ALA A 47 6.85 -8.27 4.21
N GLU A 48 5.73 -8.29 4.96
CA GLU A 48 4.39 -8.15 4.39
C GLU A 48 4.08 -6.71 3.96
N PHE A 49 4.52 -5.73 4.76
CA PHE A 49 4.37 -4.31 4.42
C PHE A 49 5.14 -3.92 3.15
N ASP A 50 6.38 -4.42 2.99
CA ASP A 50 7.20 -4.20 1.80
C ASP A 50 6.61 -4.82 0.52
N ARG A 51 5.91 -5.95 0.63
CA ARG A 51 5.16 -6.51 -0.51
C ARG A 51 3.96 -5.63 -0.88
N GLY A 52 3.30 -5.03 0.11
CA GLY A 52 2.22 -4.07 -0.11
C GLY A 52 2.68 -2.79 -0.82
N THR A 53 3.84 -2.24 -0.42
CA THR A 53 4.37 -1.01 -1.04
C THR A 53 4.89 -1.22 -2.46
N GLN A 54 5.47 -2.37 -2.78
CA GLN A 54 5.84 -2.70 -4.17
C GLN A 54 4.62 -2.84 -5.10
N ALA A 55 3.49 -3.35 -4.61
CA ALA A 55 2.24 -3.40 -5.37
C ALA A 55 1.69 -1.98 -5.68
N ILE A 56 1.87 -1.03 -4.75
CA ILE A 56 1.48 0.37 -4.94
C ILE A 56 2.37 1.06 -5.98
N ALA A 57 3.68 0.79 -5.99
CA ALA A 57 4.62 1.36 -6.97
C ALA A 57 4.34 0.90 -8.41
N GLN A 58 3.87 -0.34 -8.63
CA GLN A 58 3.42 -0.79 -9.96
C GLN A 58 2.15 -0.08 -10.44
N HIS A 59 1.31 0.38 -9.51
CA HIS A 59 0.13 1.18 -9.82
C HIS A 59 0.50 2.57 -10.37
N ASP A 60 1.70 3.09 -10.07
CA ASP A 60 2.15 4.38 -10.58
C ASP A 60 2.62 4.33 -12.05
N GLN A 61 3.04 3.18 -12.57
CA GLN A 61 3.19 3.01 -14.03
C GLN A 61 1.83 2.94 -14.75
N SER A 62 0.77 2.53 -14.06
CA SER A 62 -0.59 2.58 -14.61
C SER A 62 -1.16 4.01 -14.65
N SER A 63 -0.65 4.94 -13.82
CA SER A 63 -1.05 6.35 -13.83
C SER A 63 -0.51 7.09 -15.07
N LEU A 64 0.60 6.64 -15.68
CA LEU A 64 1.05 7.09 -17.00
C LEU A 64 0.10 6.68 -18.14
N ARG A 65 -0.53 5.50 -18.07
CA ARG A 65 -1.55 5.07 -19.04
C ARG A 65 -2.83 5.89 -18.98
N MET A 66 -3.12 6.55 -17.86
CA MET A 66 -4.24 7.49 -17.72
C MET A 66 -3.98 8.86 -18.36
N LYS A 67 -2.75 9.17 -18.79
CA LYS A 67 -2.42 10.49 -19.36
C LYS A 67 -2.63 10.59 -20.87
N THR A 68 -3.04 9.53 -21.55
CA THR A 68 -3.29 9.52 -23.01
C THR A 68 -4.67 9.00 -23.36
N CYS A 69 -5.28 9.53 -24.41
CA CYS A 69 -6.54 9.01 -24.93
C CYS A 69 -6.35 7.62 -25.54
N ARG A 70 -7.17 6.63 -25.16
CA ARG A 70 -7.06 5.26 -25.71
C ARG A 70 -7.45 5.14 -27.19
N LYS A 71 -8.27 6.05 -27.72
CA LYS A 71 -8.70 6.06 -29.12
C LYS A 71 -7.62 6.63 -30.06
N CYS A 72 -7.10 7.83 -29.77
CA CYS A 72 -6.12 8.51 -30.63
C CYS A 72 -4.68 8.49 -30.11
N GLN A 73 -4.45 7.90 -28.94
CA GLN A 73 -3.15 7.80 -28.25
C GLN A 73 -2.46 9.14 -27.94
N ARG A 74 -3.16 10.27 -28.12
CA ARG A 74 -2.62 11.60 -27.81
C ARG A 74 -2.65 11.87 -26.31
N PRO A 75 -1.61 12.53 -25.75
CA PRO A 75 -1.59 12.92 -24.36
C PRO A 75 -2.67 13.97 -24.07
N TYR A 76 -3.27 13.86 -22.89
CA TYR A 76 -4.15 14.88 -22.36
C TYR A 76 -3.32 16.12 -21.98
N ASN A 77 -3.81 17.30 -22.34
CA ASN A 77 -3.07 18.56 -22.14
C ASN A 77 -3.95 19.72 -21.67
N GLY A 78 -5.15 19.43 -21.14
CA GLY A 78 -6.08 20.41 -20.56
C GLY A 78 -6.76 21.37 -21.55
N GLN A 79 -6.09 21.70 -22.67
CA GLN A 79 -6.55 22.68 -23.65
C GLN A 79 -7.19 22.05 -24.88
N ARG A 80 -6.47 21.16 -25.57
CA ARG A 80 -6.90 20.59 -26.87
C ARG A 80 -7.42 19.16 -26.76
N TYR A 81 -6.81 18.39 -25.88
CA TYR A 81 -7.16 16.99 -25.61
C TYR A 81 -7.39 16.88 -24.10
N PHE A 82 -8.63 17.05 -23.66
CA PHE A 82 -8.95 16.86 -22.24
C PHE A 82 -9.78 15.60 -22.05
N PRO A 83 -9.61 14.90 -20.90
CA PRO A 83 -10.27 13.63 -20.65
C PRO A 83 -11.75 13.83 -20.37
N VAL A 84 -12.58 13.01 -21.01
CA VAL A 84 -14.03 12.99 -20.89
C VAL A 84 -14.47 11.58 -20.56
N ALA A 85 -15.30 11.43 -19.53
CA ALA A 85 -15.87 10.14 -19.19
C ALA A 85 -17.00 9.76 -20.17
N LEU A 86 -17.01 8.50 -20.60
CA LEU A 86 -18.12 7.87 -21.31
C LEU A 86 -19.12 7.27 -20.31
N GLU A 87 -20.33 6.96 -20.77
CA GLU A 87 -21.36 6.30 -19.93
C GLU A 87 -20.91 4.94 -19.39
N CYS A 88 -20.02 4.27 -20.13
CA CYS A 88 -19.43 3.01 -19.71
C CYS A 88 -18.34 3.13 -18.63
N GLY A 89 -18.00 4.34 -18.18
CA GLY A 89 -16.97 4.61 -17.17
C GLY A 89 -15.55 4.79 -17.72
N HIS A 90 -15.28 4.40 -18.97
CA HIS A 90 -13.98 4.63 -19.61
C HIS A 90 -13.80 6.10 -20.02
N THR A 91 -12.56 6.49 -20.31
CA THR A 91 -12.20 7.88 -20.64
C THR A 91 -11.64 7.99 -22.06
N GLU A 92 -12.15 8.97 -22.81
CA GLU A 92 -11.63 9.38 -24.11
C GLU A 92 -11.36 10.89 -24.14
N CYS A 93 -10.62 11.38 -25.13
CA CYS A 93 -10.50 12.83 -25.30
C CYS A 93 -11.77 13.41 -25.91
N ASN A 94 -12.06 14.67 -25.57
CA ASN A 94 -13.17 15.43 -26.15
C ASN A 94 -13.21 15.33 -27.69
N ARG A 95 -12.08 15.48 -28.40
CA ARG A 95 -12.08 15.42 -29.87
C ARG A 95 -12.50 14.06 -30.42
N CYS A 96 -12.07 12.97 -29.78
CA CYS A 96 -12.41 11.61 -30.18
C CYS A 96 -13.87 11.25 -29.89
N ARG A 97 -14.44 11.83 -28.84
CA ARG A 97 -15.86 11.69 -28.50
C ARG A 97 -16.75 12.37 -29.54
N PHE A 98 -16.37 13.56 -30.02
CA PHE A 98 -17.17 14.37 -30.96
C PHE A 98 -16.68 14.29 -32.42
N GLU A 99 -15.87 13.29 -32.75
CA GLU A 99 -15.38 13.08 -34.11
C GLU A 99 -16.58 12.91 -35.07
N ASP A 100 -16.55 13.62 -36.20
CA ASP A 100 -17.59 13.63 -37.24
C ASP A 100 -18.98 14.19 -36.87
N ASN A 101 -19.14 14.98 -35.79
CA ASN A 101 -20.46 15.45 -35.31
C ASN A 101 -21.48 14.31 -35.08
N ARG A 102 -20.99 13.07 -34.90
CA ARG A 102 -21.86 11.92 -34.68
C ARG A 102 -22.47 12.04 -33.29
N GLN A 103 -23.78 11.88 -33.22
CA GLN A 103 -24.53 11.80 -31.96
C GLN A 103 -24.30 10.46 -31.23
N ILE A 104 -23.40 9.60 -31.74
CA ILE A 104 -23.10 8.30 -31.18
C ILE A 104 -21.59 8.12 -31.21
N SER A 105 -20.98 7.90 -30.05
CA SER A 105 -19.59 7.46 -29.93
C SER A 105 -19.54 6.00 -29.47
N ARG A 106 -18.52 5.28 -29.93
CA ARG A 106 -18.25 3.89 -29.51
C ARG A 106 -16.97 3.87 -28.69
N CYS A 107 -17.06 3.37 -27.47
CA CYS A 107 -15.91 3.23 -26.59
C CYS A 107 -14.82 2.35 -27.24
N ALA A 108 -13.59 2.84 -27.31
CA ALA A 108 -12.45 2.07 -27.82
C ALA A 108 -12.12 0.83 -26.96
N GLU A 109 -12.44 0.85 -25.67
CA GLU A 109 -12.11 -0.23 -24.72
C GLU A 109 -13.17 -1.33 -24.69
N CYS A 110 -14.43 -0.98 -24.38
CA CYS A 110 -15.49 -1.97 -24.20
C CYS A 110 -16.50 -2.04 -25.36
N ARG A 111 -16.32 -1.24 -26.42
CA ARG A 111 -17.19 -1.18 -27.61
C ARG A 111 -18.66 -0.81 -27.35
N LYS A 112 -19.02 -0.43 -26.12
CA LYS A 112 -20.34 0.11 -25.78
C LYS A 112 -20.56 1.43 -26.52
N LEU A 113 -21.79 1.64 -26.98
CA LEU A 113 -22.22 2.88 -27.60
C LEU A 113 -22.64 3.86 -26.51
N SER A 114 -22.28 5.11 -26.68
CA SER A 114 -22.76 6.23 -25.88
C SER A 114 -23.41 7.24 -26.80
N ILE A 115 -24.62 7.65 -26.45
CA ILE A 115 -25.35 8.69 -27.18
C ILE A 115 -24.82 10.03 -26.69
N ILE A 116 -24.60 10.95 -27.64
CA ILE A 116 -24.13 12.30 -27.40
C ILE A 116 -25.28 13.21 -27.77
N LEU A 117 -25.99 13.70 -26.76
CA LEU A 117 -27.08 14.64 -26.97
C LEU A 117 -26.49 16.04 -27.20
N ARG A 118 -27.09 16.80 -28.11
CA ARG A 118 -26.73 18.22 -28.31
C ARG A 118 -26.99 18.96 -27.01
N GLY A 119 -25.93 19.47 -26.38
CA GLY A 119 -26.01 20.16 -25.10
C GLY A 119 -25.59 19.33 -23.89
N ASP A 120 -25.17 18.07 -24.08
CA ASP A 120 -24.53 17.31 -23.01
C ASP A 120 -23.36 18.09 -22.45
N ARG A 121 -23.45 18.45 -21.17
CA ARG A 121 -22.35 19.05 -20.44
C ARG A 121 -21.18 18.08 -20.53
N ILE A 122 -20.06 18.55 -21.09
CA ILE A 122 -18.85 17.72 -21.17
C ILE A 122 -18.35 17.55 -19.74
N TYR A 123 -18.65 16.39 -19.13
CA TYR A 123 -18.11 16.04 -17.82
C TYR A 123 -16.63 15.72 -17.99
N LYS A 124 -15.79 16.73 -17.72
CA LYS A 124 -14.34 16.54 -17.60
C LYS A 124 -14.10 15.49 -16.52
N ASN A 125 -13.27 14.48 -16.83
CA ASN A 125 -12.83 13.56 -15.81
C ASN A 125 -11.77 14.27 -14.94
N ILE A 126 -12.23 14.85 -13.83
CA ILE A 126 -11.43 15.69 -12.93
C ILE A 126 -10.28 14.89 -12.32
N MET A 127 -10.48 13.60 -12.06
CA MET A 127 -9.44 12.71 -11.49
C MET A 127 -8.21 12.66 -12.40
N ILE A 128 -8.43 12.51 -13.71
CA ILE A 128 -7.34 12.45 -14.69
C ILE A 128 -6.78 13.85 -14.95
N SER A 129 -7.63 14.87 -14.98
CA SER A 129 -7.20 16.26 -15.23
C SER A 129 -6.21 16.75 -14.16
N LYS A 130 -6.50 16.47 -12.87
CA LYS A 130 -5.61 16.83 -11.74
C LYS A 130 -4.26 16.11 -11.77
N SER A 131 -4.17 14.94 -12.41
CA SER A 131 -2.91 14.19 -12.56
C SER A 131 -2.03 14.68 -13.72
N VAL A 132 -2.55 15.54 -14.59
CA VAL A 132 -1.85 16.11 -15.76
C VAL A 132 -1.27 17.50 -15.45
N GLU A 133 -1.87 18.26 -14.54
CA GLU A 133 -1.47 19.63 -14.19
C GLU A 133 -0.32 19.71 -13.15
N LYS A 134 0.37 18.59 -12.88
CA LYS A 134 1.53 18.52 -11.97
C LYS A 134 2.85 18.42 -12.73
#